data_AF-A0A1G2IVC8-F1
#
_entry.id   AF-A0A1G2IVC8-F1
#
_cell.length_a   1.000
_cell.length_b   1.000
_cell.length_c   1.000
_cell.angle_alpha   90.00
_cell.angle_beta   90.00
_cell.angle_gamma   90.00
#
_symmetry.space_group_name_H-M   'P 1'
#
loop_
_entity.id
_entity.type
_entity.pdbx_description
1 polymer ?
#
loop_
_entity_poly.entity_id
_entity_poly.type
_entity_poly.pdbx_seq_one_letter_code
_entity_poly.pdbx_strand_id
1 'polypeptide(L)'
;MVADFNKKQKGEAVVNKLLFKAFGIIFLFVILILIIADLRIYQKKKDLVSQIDFYKKQIEEIKKNGESLKNQIANSDSKDYLEKIAYEQLNQQKPGEKEIIFVLPPKKEQAPPAPENFLNSWGGWLSGILGWLKSKF
;
A
#
# COMPACT_ATOMS: atom_id res chain seq x y z
N MET A 1 -52.56 -59.26 29.46
CA MET A 1 -51.35 -59.15 28.61
C MET A 1 -51.30 -57.74 28.07
N VAL A 2 -50.32 -56.94 28.48
CA VAL A 2 -50.04 -55.63 27.89
C VAL A 2 -48.63 -55.71 27.35
N ALA A 3 -48.48 -55.53 26.03
CA ALA A 3 -47.17 -55.55 25.38
C ALA A 3 -46.63 -54.12 25.32
N ASP A 4 -45.51 -53.88 26.00
CA ASP A 4 -44.76 -52.63 25.89
C ASP A 4 -43.85 -52.65 24.66
N PHE A 5 -44.12 -51.77 23.70
CA PHE A 5 -43.30 -51.57 22.51
C PHE A 5 -42.35 -50.38 22.71
N ASN A 6 -41.25 -50.58 23.44
CA ASN A 6 -40.16 -49.62 23.46
C ASN A 6 -39.13 -49.95 22.36
N LYS A 7 -39.38 -49.49 21.13
CA LYS A 7 -38.40 -49.64 20.04
C LYS A 7 -38.54 -48.54 19.00
N LYS A 8 -37.96 -47.34 19.21
CA LYS A 8 -37.73 -46.40 18.08
C LYS A 8 -36.75 -45.21 18.22
N GLN A 9 -35.72 -45.23 19.06
CA GLN A 9 -34.82 -44.05 19.20
C GLN A 9 -33.45 -44.11 18.46
N LYS A 10 -33.06 -45.24 17.85
CA LYS A 10 -31.72 -45.36 17.24
C LYS A 10 -31.55 -44.58 15.91
N GLY A 11 -32.63 -44.29 15.19
CA GLY A 11 -32.58 -43.59 13.89
C GLY A 11 -32.32 -42.09 14.02
N GLU A 12 -32.95 -41.42 14.99
CA GLU A 12 -32.80 -39.96 15.16
C GLU A 12 -31.38 -39.55 15.52
N ALA A 13 -30.69 -40.34 16.35
CA ALA A 13 -29.30 -40.06 16.72
C ALA A 13 -28.34 -40.10 15.52
N VAL A 14 -28.59 -40.97 14.54
CA VAL A 14 -27.75 -41.07 13.32
C VAL A 14 -28.07 -39.93 12.35
N VAL A 15 -29.35 -39.58 12.20
CA VAL A 15 -29.79 -38.46 11.34
C VAL A 15 -29.26 -37.13 11.88
N ASN A 16 -29.36 -36.88 13.19
CA ASN A 16 -28.85 -35.67 13.82
C ASN A 16 -27.33 -35.54 13.68
N LYS A 17 -26.60 -36.66 13.76
CA LYS A 17 -25.15 -36.69 13.56
C LYS A 17 -24.75 -36.39 12.12
N LEU A 18 -25.52 -36.84 11.13
CA LEU A 18 -25.30 -36.52 9.71
C LEU A 18 -25.65 -35.06 9.40
N LEU A 19 -26.75 -34.55 9.94
CA LEU A 19 -27.14 -33.14 9.79
C LEU A 19 -26.09 -32.20 10.40
N PHE A 20 -25.58 -32.51 11.59
CA PHE A 20 -24.53 -31.70 12.24
C PHE A 20 -23.23 -31.68 11.43
N LYS A 21 -22.83 -32.81 10.84
CA LYS A 21 -21.68 -32.88 9.93
C LYS A 21 -21.90 -32.06 8.66
N ALA A 22 -23.08 -32.15 8.04
CA ALA A 22 -23.43 -31.36 6.87
C ALA A 22 -23.41 -29.85 7.18
N PHE A 23 -23.95 -29.47 8.33
CA PHE A 23 -23.93 -28.08 8.81
C PHE A 23 -22.52 -27.55 9.02
N GLY A 24 -21.62 -28.35 9.61
CA GLY A 24 -20.22 -27.99 9.79
C GLY A 24 -19.49 -27.75 8.47
N ILE A 25 -19.76 -28.58 7.45
CA ILE A 25 -19.19 -28.42 6.11
C ILE A 25 -19.70 -27.15 5.44
N ILE A 26 -21.01 -26.90 5.48
CA ILE A 26 -21.62 -25.68 4.94
C ILE A 26 -21.06 -24.45 5.65
N PHE A 27 -20.93 -24.49 6.96
CA PHE A 27 -20.36 -23.41 7.76
C PHE A 27 -18.92 -23.09 7.36
N LEU A 28 -18.11 -24.12 7.11
CA LEU A 28 -16.74 -23.95 6.61
C LEU A 28 -16.72 -23.28 5.24
N PHE A 29 -17.61 -23.67 4.32
CA PHE A 29 -17.75 -23.00 3.02
C PHE A 29 -18.15 -21.53 3.16
N VAL A 30 -19.08 -21.21 4.07
CA VAL A 30 -19.48 -19.81 4.33
C VAL A 30 -18.29 -18.99 4.83
N ILE A 31 -17.50 -19.51 5.76
CA ILE A 31 -16.28 -18.84 6.24
C ILE A 31 -15.31 -18.58 5.09
N LEU A 32 -15.11 -19.56 4.21
CA LEU A 32 -14.18 -19.46 3.09
C LEU A 32 -14.63 -18.38 2.08
N ILE A 33 -15.93 -18.30 1.79
CA ILE A 33 -16.51 -17.24 0.96
C ILE A 33 -16.34 -15.87 1.63
N LEU A 34 -16.53 -15.80 2.95
CA LEU A 34 -16.41 -14.56 3.70
C LEU A 34 -14.97 -14.01 3.67
N ILE A 35 -13.97 -14.88 3.81
CA ILE A 35 -12.56 -14.52 3.70
C ILE A 35 -12.24 -13.97 2.30
N ILE A 36 -12.71 -14.65 1.25
CA ILE A 36 -12.50 -14.20 -0.14
C ILE A 36 -13.17 -12.84 -0.39
N ALA A 37 -14.37 -12.65 0.13
CA ALA A 37 -15.09 -11.38 0.01
C ALA A 37 -14.35 -10.25 0.71
N ASP A 38 -13.86 -10.48 1.93
CA ASP A 38 -13.12 -9.50 2.71
C ASP A 38 -11.82 -9.08 2.00
N LEU A 39 -11.07 -10.04 1.45
CA LEU A 39 -9.87 -9.76 0.66
C LEU A 39 -10.17 -8.91 -0.59
N ARG A 40 -11.25 -9.21 -1.31
CA ARG A 40 -11.67 -8.40 -2.49
C ARG A 40 -12.07 -6.99 -2.08
N ILE A 41 -12.77 -6.83 -0.97
CA ILE A 41 -13.18 -5.52 -0.45
C ILE A 41 -11.94 -4.72 -0.02
N TYR A 42 -10.99 -5.37 0.66
CA TYR A 42 -9.75 -4.75 1.09
C TYR A 42 -8.90 -4.26 -0.10
N GLN A 43 -8.77 -5.06 -1.15
CA GLN A 43 -8.08 -4.66 -2.38
C GLN A 43 -8.74 -3.43 -3.02
N LYS A 44 -10.06 -3.46 -3.21
CA LYS A 44 -10.81 -2.31 -3.74
C LYS A 44 -10.62 -1.06 -2.89
N LYS A 45 -10.70 -1.20 -1.56
CA LYS A 45 -10.49 -0.08 -0.63
C LYS A 45 -9.09 0.53 -0.83
N LYS A 46 -8.06 -0.30 -0.97
CA LYS A 46 -6.68 0.18 -1.19
C LYS A 46 -6.56 0.96 -2.50
N ASP A 47 -7.14 0.46 -3.58
CA ASP A 47 -7.11 1.14 -4.87
C ASP A 47 -7.86 2.48 -4.83
N LEU A 48 -9.03 2.51 -4.19
CA LEU A 48 -9.80 3.74 -4.01
C LEU A 48 -9.05 4.77 -3.17
N VAL A 49 -8.39 4.35 -2.08
CA VAL A 49 -7.55 5.25 -1.27
C VAL A 49 -6.37 5.78 -2.07
N SER A 50 -5.70 4.93 -2.84
CA SER A 50 -4.60 5.35 -3.71
C SER A 50 -5.04 6.36 -4.76
N GLN A 51 -6.23 6.18 -5.33
CA GLN A 51 -6.81 7.14 -6.27
C GLN A 51 -7.12 8.48 -5.58
N ILE A 52 -7.73 8.44 -4.39
CA ILE A 52 -8.01 9.65 -3.61
C ILE A 52 -6.72 10.43 -3.32
N ASP A 53 -5.66 9.75 -2.88
CA ASP A 53 -4.39 10.41 -2.60
C ASP A 53 -3.73 10.97 -3.86
N PHE A 54 -3.83 10.27 -4.98
CA PHE A 54 -3.37 10.77 -6.28
C PHE A 54 -4.12 12.04 -6.71
N TYR A 55 -5.44 12.04 -6.63
CA TYR A 55 -6.25 13.22 -6.96
C TYR A 55 -6.02 14.38 -5.99
N LYS A 56 -5.85 14.11 -4.70
CA LYS A 56 -5.48 15.15 -3.72
C LYS A 56 -4.15 15.81 -4.06
N LYS A 57 -3.13 15.03 -4.40
CA LYS A 57 -1.82 15.56 -4.83
C LYS A 57 -1.94 16.43 -6.08
N GLN A 58 -2.71 15.99 -7.07
CA GLN A 58 -2.97 16.81 -8.27
C GLN A 58 -3.67 18.13 -7.93
N ILE A 59 -4.66 18.12 -7.02
CA ILE A 59 -5.33 19.35 -6.60
C ILE A 59 -4.35 20.29 -5.90
N GLU A 60 -3.49 19.76 -5.03
CA GLU A 60 -2.48 20.55 -4.32
C GLU A 60 -1.44 21.14 -5.28
N GLU A 61 -0.97 20.36 -6.25
CA GLU A 61 -0.06 20.82 -7.30
C GLU A 61 -0.70 21.90 -8.17
N ILE A 62 -1.95 21.70 -8.62
CA ILE A 62 -2.68 22.70 -9.41
C ILE A 62 -2.89 23.98 -8.60
N LYS A 63 -3.22 23.90 -7.30
CA LYS A 63 -3.34 25.06 -6.43
C LYS A 63 -2.02 25.81 -6.28
N LYS A 64 -0.94 25.10 -6.00
CA LYS A 64 0.41 25.67 -5.86
C LYS A 64 0.85 26.34 -7.16
N ASN A 65 0.60 25.70 -8.30
CA ASN A 65 0.89 26.27 -9.60
C ASN A 65 0.04 27.52 -9.85
N GLY A 66 -1.27 27.47 -9.57
CA GLY A 66 -2.15 28.63 -9.70
C GLY A 66 -1.74 29.82 -8.83
N GLU A 67 -1.33 29.57 -7.58
CA GLU A 67 -0.83 30.61 -6.68
C GLU A 67 0.52 31.16 -7.14
N SER A 68 1.43 30.30 -7.59
CA SER A 68 2.68 30.71 -8.24
C SER A 68 2.38 31.61 -9.44
N LEU A 69 1.57 31.15 -10.41
CA LEU A 69 1.21 31.93 -11.60
C LEU A 69 0.56 33.27 -11.22
N LYS A 70 -0.32 33.30 -10.22
CA LYS A 70 -0.92 34.55 -9.73
C LYS A 70 0.13 35.51 -9.18
N ASN A 71 1.10 35.00 -8.41
CA ASN A 71 2.22 35.80 -7.92
C ASN A 71 3.14 36.27 -9.05
N GLN A 72 3.37 35.45 -10.07
CA GLN A 72 4.14 35.82 -11.26
C GLN A 72 3.44 36.94 -12.05
N ILE A 73 2.12 36.87 -12.22
CA ILE A 73 1.30 37.90 -12.87
C ILE A 73 1.30 39.19 -12.03
N ALA A 74 1.14 39.08 -10.71
CA ALA A 74 1.11 40.26 -9.83
C ALA A 74 2.45 41.00 -9.79
N ASN A 75 3.56 40.29 -10.00
CA ASN A 75 4.91 40.86 -9.98
C ASN A 75 5.52 41.03 -11.38
N SER A 76 4.78 40.75 -12.47
CA SER A 76 5.31 40.75 -13.84
C SER A 76 5.88 42.11 -14.27
N ASP A 77 5.31 43.20 -13.74
CA ASP A 77 5.73 44.57 -14.03
C ASP A 77 6.78 45.08 -13.03
N SER A 78 7.15 44.29 -12.03
CA SER A 78 8.15 44.68 -11.04
C SER A 78 9.56 44.45 -11.58
N LYS A 79 10.40 45.48 -11.45
CA LYS A 79 11.77 45.48 -11.98
C LYS A 79 12.64 44.36 -11.40
N ASP A 80 12.49 44.10 -10.10
CA ASP A 80 13.24 43.05 -9.39
C ASP A 80 12.84 41.64 -9.84
N TYR A 81 11.57 41.43 -10.19
CA TYR A 81 11.08 40.15 -10.71
C TYR A 81 11.57 39.88 -12.14
N LEU A 82 11.58 40.91 -12.99
CA LEU A 82 12.14 40.81 -14.35
C LEU A 82 13.64 40.52 -14.32
N GLU A 83 14.38 41.16 -13.41
CA GLU A 83 15.79 40.90 -13.22
C GLU A 83 16.04 39.45 -12.75
N LYS A 84 15.24 38.97 -11.79
CA LYS A 84 15.31 37.58 -11.32
C LYS A 84 15.02 36.56 -12.42
N ILE A 85 13.98 36.77 -13.23
CA ILE A 85 13.65 35.90 -14.37
C ILE A 85 14.78 35.92 -15.42
N ALA A 86 15.36 37.08 -15.70
CA ALA A 86 16.47 37.20 -16.64
C ALA A 86 17.69 36.36 -16.21
N TYR A 87 18.06 36.42 -14.93
CA TYR A 87 19.14 35.59 -14.38
C TYR A 87 18.77 34.09 -14.31
N GLU A 88 17.59 33.74 -13.81
CA GLU A 88 17.21 32.34 -13.52
C GLU A 88 16.75 31.56 -14.75
N GLN A 89 15.98 32.17 -15.66
CA GLN A 89 15.39 31.49 -16.82
C GLN A 89 16.13 31.77 -18.12
N LEU A 90 16.66 32.99 -18.29
CA LEU A 90 17.34 33.38 -19.52
C LEU A 90 18.87 33.29 -19.41
N ASN A 91 19.42 32.96 -18.22
CA ASN A 91 20.85 33.06 -17.90
C ASN A 91 21.46 34.39 -18.40
N GLN A 92 20.65 35.45 -18.46
CA GLN A 92 21.05 36.75 -18.95
C GLN A 92 21.80 37.46 -17.83
N GLN A 93 23.02 37.88 -18.16
CA GLN A 93 23.86 38.66 -17.26
C GLN A 93 23.58 40.15 -17.46
N LYS A 94 23.76 40.95 -16.40
CA LYS A 94 23.78 42.40 -16.56
C LYS A 94 24.89 42.80 -17.55
N PRO A 95 24.66 43.81 -18.40
CA PRO A 95 25.71 44.34 -19.26
C PRO A 95 26.87 44.85 -18.38
N GLY A 96 27.95 44.05 -18.27
CA GLY A 96 29.16 44.38 -17.50
C GLY A 96 29.65 43.34 -16.48
N GLU A 97 28.96 42.21 -16.27
CA GLU A 97 29.34 41.20 -15.27
C GLU A 97 30.26 40.11 -15.88
N LYS A 98 31.29 39.63 -15.14
CA LYS A 98 32.25 38.60 -15.59
C LYS A 98 31.81 37.21 -15.13
N GLU A 99 31.78 36.26 -16.08
CA GLU A 99 31.38 34.86 -15.85
C GLU A 99 32.37 34.12 -14.93
N ILE A 100 31.85 33.40 -13.92
CA ILE A 100 32.62 32.49 -13.07
C ILE A 100 32.05 31.09 -13.25
N ILE A 101 32.74 30.25 -14.02
CA ILE A 101 32.38 28.85 -14.27
C ILE A 101 33.01 27.98 -13.18
N PHE A 102 32.19 27.30 -12.38
CA PHE A 102 32.65 26.32 -11.39
C PHE A 102 32.75 24.93 -12.02
N VAL A 103 33.97 24.45 -12.28
CA VAL A 103 34.22 23.06 -12.70
C VAL A 103 34.23 22.17 -11.46
N LEU A 104 33.20 21.34 -11.31
CA LEU A 104 33.11 20.37 -10.22
C LEU A 104 34.07 19.19 -10.49
N PRO A 105 34.90 18.77 -9.52
CA PRO A 105 35.75 17.60 -9.67
C PRO A 105 34.91 16.31 -9.74
N PRO A 106 35.35 15.28 -10.49
CA PRO A 106 34.59 14.05 -10.65
C PRO A 106 34.40 13.34 -9.30
N LYS A 107 33.15 13.08 -8.96
CA LYS A 107 32.72 12.37 -7.76
C LYS A 107 33.23 10.94 -7.81
N LYS A 108 34.09 10.54 -6.87
CA LYS A 108 34.54 9.15 -6.72
C LYS A 108 33.35 8.26 -6.36
N GLU A 109 33.01 7.35 -7.25
CA GLU A 109 32.02 6.29 -7.02
C GLU A 109 32.51 5.38 -5.89
N GLN A 110 31.76 5.34 -4.79
CA GLN A 110 31.88 4.30 -3.78
C GLN A 110 31.02 3.11 -4.24
N ALA A 111 31.64 1.94 -4.30
CA ALA A 111 30.99 0.71 -4.75
C ALA A 111 29.79 0.35 -3.85
N PRO A 112 28.67 -0.13 -4.42
CA PRO A 112 27.50 -0.53 -3.65
C PRO A 112 27.83 -1.71 -2.71
N PRO A 113 27.30 -1.73 -1.47
CA PRO A 113 27.50 -2.86 -0.57
C PRO A 113 26.87 -4.13 -1.16
N ALA A 114 27.58 -5.26 -1.03
CA ALA A 114 27.17 -6.55 -1.55
C ALA A 114 25.76 -6.95 -1.07
N PRO A 115 24.97 -7.65 -1.90
CA PRO A 115 23.63 -8.08 -1.52
C PRO A 115 23.72 -9.12 -0.38
N GLU A 116 23.33 -8.71 0.83
CA GLU A 116 23.13 -9.64 1.93
C GLU A 116 22.01 -10.63 1.60
N ASN A 117 22.25 -11.90 1.93
CA ASN A 117 21.40 -13.03 1.61
C ASN A 117 20.07 -12.99 2.37
N PHE A 118 19.13 -12.18 1.89
CA PHE A 118 17.77 -12.00 2.43
C PHE A 118 17.00 -13.33 2.61
N LEU A 119 17.24 -14.30 1.72
CA LEU A 119 16.61 -15.62 1.79
C LEU A 119 17.01 -16.42 3.05
N ASN A 120 18.25 -16.25 3.53
CA ASN A 120 18.73 -16.97 4.71
C ASN A 120 18.15 -16.38 6.01
N SER A 121 17.96 -15.06 6.07
CA SER A 121 17.33 -14.39 7.22
C SER A 121 15.84 -14.70 7.34
N TRP A 122 15.13 -14.86 6.21
CA TRP A 122 13.69 -15.13 6.23
C TRP A 122 13.34 -16.57 6.65
N GLY A 123 14.18 -17.54 6.30
CA GLY A 123 13.98 -18.95 6.68
C GLY A 123 14.10 -19.21 8.19
N GLY A 124 14.96 -18.47 8.89
CA GLY A 124 15.13 -18.57 10.33
C GLY A 124 13.88 -18.12 11.11
N TRP A 125 13.24 -17.04 10.66
CA TRP A 125 12.03 -16.51 11.30
C TRP A 125 10.80 -17.43 11.10
N LEU A 126 10.61 -17.98 9.90
CA LEU A 126 9.47 -18.87 9.60
C LEU A 126 9.50 -20.17 10.40
N SER A 127 10.69 -20.74 10.61
CA SER A 127 10.83 -21.98 11.39
C SER A 127 10.43 -21.78 12.86
N GLY A 128 10.73 -20.61 13.45
CA GLY A 128 10.30 -20.25 14.79
C GLY A 128 8.78 -20.16 14.94
N ILE A 129 8.09 -19.64 13.92
CA ILE A 129 6.61 -19.54 13.91
C ILE A 129 5.96 -20.92 13.82
N LEU A 130 6.47 -21.80 12.96
CA LEU A 130 5.94 -23.17 12.83
C LEU A 130 6.17 -24.01 14.08
N GLY A 131 7.32 -23.83 14.75
CA GLY A 131 7.62 -24.50 16.01
C GLY A 131 6.67 -24.10 17.14
N TRP A 132 6.37 -22.80 17.27
CA TRP A 132 5.39 -22.31 18.25
C TRP A 132 3.98 -22.84 17.97
N LEU A 133 3.55 -22.87 16.70
CA LEU A 133 2.22 -23.35 16.34
C LEU A 133 2.02 -24.83 16.67
N LYS A 134 3.06 -25.66 16.46
CA LYS A 134 3.05 -27.09 16.81
C LYS A 134 3.09 -27.34 18.34
N SER A 135 3.56 -26.39 19.13
CA SER A 135 3.58 -26.53 20.60
C SER A 135 2.25 -26.17 21.27
N LYS A 136 1.34 -25.51 20.53
CA LYS A 136 0.04 -25.02 21.01
C LYS A 136 -1.15 -25.92 20.62
N PHE A 137 -0.92 -26.93 19.79
CA PHE A 137 -1.87 -27.94 19.32
C PHE A 137 -1.32 -29.34 19.57
#